data_AF-A0A8J5LXN9-F1
#
_entry.id   AF-A0A8J5LXN9-F1
#
_cell.length_a   1.000
_cell.length_b   1.000
_cell.length_c   1.000
_cell.angle_alpha   90.00
_cell.angle_beta   90.00
_cell.angle_gamma   90.00
#
_symmetry.space_group_name_H-M   'P 1'
#
loop_
_entity.id
_entity.type
_entity.pdbx_description
1 polymer ?
#
loop_
_entity_poly.entity_id
_entity_poly.type
_entity_poly.pdbx_seq_one_letter_code
_entity_poly.pdbx_strand_id
1 'polypeptide(L)'
;MFHLWDPCFTMSMQEKLTIGPRTVKLFANKEHMGFSNVNDYPPSDSLSLSPDDLKGKPVTLKYVKFQNVRSLTIFIEDNHGGGDISKVQKILLHGTTVDTTNMKDLKKIEDH
;
A
#
# COMPACT_ATOMS: atom_id res chain seq x y z
N MET A 1 -11.68 -23.20 3.75
CA MET A 1 -10.24 -23.40 3.60
C MET A 1 -9.64 -22.10 3.09
N PHE A 2 -9.40 -21.14 3.99
CA PHE A 2 -8.75 -19.87 3.65
C PHE A 2 -7.25 -20.07 3.84
N HIS A 3 -6.49 -19.97 2.75
CA HIS A 3 -5.03 -20.08 2.79
C HIS A 3 -4.46 -18.89 3.56
N LEU A 4 -3.98 -19.16 4.78
CA LEU A 4 -3.45 -18.18 5.74
C LEU A 4 -1.96 -17.87 5.50
N TRP A 5 -1.46 -18.04 4.27
CA TRP A 5 -0.02 -18.01 3.97
C TRP A 5 0.36 -17.17 2.75
N ASP A 6 -0.41 -16.14 2.47
CA ASP A 6 0.07 -15.04 1.63
C ASP A 6 0.42 -13.86 2.54
N PRO A 7 1.72 -13.52 2.74
CA PRO A 7 2.12 -12.20 3.18
C PRO A 7 1.88 -11.19 2.04
N CYS A 8 0.66 -11.16 1.51
CA CYS A 8 0.26 -10.28 0.43
C CYS A 8 0.00 -8.91 1.04
N PHE A 9 1.08 -8.13 1.15
CA PHE A 9 0.93 -6.69 1.31
C PHE A 9 0.16 -6.20 0.08
N THR A 10 -1.09 -5.79 0.26
CA THR A 10 -1.96 -5.35 -0.85
C THR A 10 -2.48 -3.96 -0.57
N MET A 11 -2.67 -3.19 -1.64
CA MET A 11 -3.28 -1.87 -1.56
C MET A 11 -4.49 -1.81 -2.47
N SER A 12 -5.60 -1.29 -1.97
CA SER A 12 -6.79 -1.03 -2.80
C SER A 12 -7.16 0.44 -2.72
N MET A 13 -7.52 1.01 -3.88
CA MET A 13 -8.10 2.34 -4.00
C MET A 13 -9.45 2.25 -4.70
N GLN A 14 -10.39 3.12 -4.32
CA GLN A 14 -11.72 3.14 -4.92
C GLN A 14 -12.07 4.55 -5.42
N GLU A 15 -12.36 4.70 -6.72
CA GLU A 15 -12.78 5.98 -7.32
C GLU A 15 -13.54 5.84 -8.65
N LYS A 16 -14.21 6.92 -9.08
CA LYS A 16 -14.75 7.08 -10.44
C LYS A 16 -13.62 7.01 -11.48
N LEU A 17 -13.80 6.15 -12.49
CA LEU A 17 -12.82 5.83 -13.54
C LEU A 17 -12.05 7.02 -14.11
N THR A 18 -12.66 8.20 -14.28
CA THR A 18 -12.02 9.32 -14.97
C THR A 18 -11.09 10.14 -14.08
N ILE A 19 -11.33 10.19 -12.78
CA ILE A 19 -10.56 11.00 -11.82
C ILE A 19 -9.75 10.14 -10.85
N GLY A 20 -9.84 8.82 -11.00
CA GLY A 20 -9.10 7.88 -10.18
C GLY A 20 -7.62 7.84 -10.58
N PRO A 21 -6.73 7.59 -9.60
CA PRO A 21 -5.30 7.47 -9.85
C PRO A 21 -5.02 6.30 -10.79
N ARG A 22 -4.14 6.50 -11.77
CA ARG A 22 -3.69 5.45 -12.68
C ARG A 22 -2.30 5.00 -12.27
N THR A 23 -1.32 5.90 -12.26
CA THR A 23 0.05 5.56 -11.88
C THR A 23 0.35 6.01 -10.46
N VAL A 24 0.66 5.04 -9.58
CA VAL A 24 0.97 5.27 -8.17
C VAL A 24 2.37 4.73 -7.86
N LYS A 25 3.26 5.60 -7.38
CA LYS A 25 4.60 5.25 -6.92
C LYS A 25 4.63 5.18 -5.40
N LEU A 26 5.23 4.13 -4.85
CA LEU A 26 5.34 3.90 -3.42
C LEU A 26 6.80 4.05 -2.98
N PHE A 27 7.04 4.78 -1.90
CA PHE A 27 8.36 4.95 -1.30
C PHE A 27 8.30 4.54 0.17
N ALA A 28 8.94 3.42 0.51
CA ALA A 28 9.04 2.95 1.89
C ALA A 28 10.33 3.47 2.54
N ASN A 29 10.22 3.92 3.80
CA ASN A 29 11.33 4.38 4.65
C ASN A 29 12.17 5.50 4.04
N LYS A 30 11.56 6.33 3.19
CA LYS A 30 12.20 7.53 2.66
C LYS A 30 11.40 8.74 3.12
N GLU A 31 12.03 9.57 3.95
CA GLU A 31 11.42 10.81 4.42
C GLU A 31 11.63 11.92 3.39
N HIS A 32 10.82 12.98 3.46
CA HIS A 32 10.94 14.17 2.63
C HIS A 32 10.82 13.95 1.11
N MET A 33 9.99 12.99 0.69
CA MET A 33 9.60 12.81 -0.71
C MET A 33 8.60 13.89 -1.12
N GLY A 34 9.01 14.78 -2.01
CA GLY A 34 8.21 15.86 -2.56
C GLY A 34 8.25 15.88 -4.09
N PHE A 35 7.38 16.68 -4.71
CA PHE A 35 7.25 16.73 -6.17
C PHE A 35 8.56 17.03 -6.92
N SER A 36 9.48 17.78 -6.30
CA SER A 36 10.75 18.15 -6.92
C SER A 36 11.78 17.01 -6.94
N ASN A 37 11.77 16.10 -5.96
CA ASN A 37 12.82 15.08 -5.79
C ASN A 37 12.33 13.64 -6.03
N VAL A 38 11.01 13.43 -6.15
CA VAL A 38 10.41 12.10 -6.30
C VAL A 38 10.87 11.35 -7.56
N ASN A 39 11.29 12.08 -8.60
CA ASN A 39 11.78 11.49 -9.85
C ASN A 39 13.28 11.15 -9.80
N ASP A 40 14.03 11.71 -8.84
CA ASP A 40 15.47 11.44 -8.70
C ASP A 40 15.73 10.11 -7.98
N TYR A 41 14.75 9.63 -7.21
CA TYR A 41 14.88 8.41 -6.43
C TYR A 41 14.02 7.29 -7.02
N PRO A 42 14.54 6.05 -7.11
CA PRO A 42 13.72 4.94 -7.52
C PRO A 42 12.63 4.66 -6.46
N PRO A 43 11.37 4.46 -6.87
CA PRO A 43 10.32 4.03 -5.98
C PRO A 43 10.56 2.59 -5.49
N SER A 44 10.07 2.28 -4.30
CA SER A 44 10.07 0.93 -3.75
C SER A 44 9.22 -0.01 -4.60
N ASP A 45 8.07 0.49 -5.06
CA ASP A 45 7.23 -0.18 -6.06
C ASP A 45 6.44 0.85 -6.87
N SER A 46 6.02 0.48 -8.07
CA SER A 46 5.19 1.33 -8.94
C SER A 46 4.02 0.52 -9.46
N LEU A 47 2.83 1.06 -9.31
CA LEU A 47 1.57 0.40 -9.60
C LEU A 47 0.87 1.16 -10.71
N SER A 48 0.48 0.43 -11.75
CA SER A 48 -0.46 0.90 -12.76
C SER A 48 -1.83 0.32 -12.42
N LEU A 49 -2.66 1.14 -11.78
CA LEU A 49 -4.04 0.78 -11.47
C LEU A 49 -4.83 0.71 -12.77
N SER A 50 -5.63 -0.34 -12.91
CA SER A 50 -6.62 -0.44 -13.97
C SER A 50 -7.99 0.05 -13.47
N PRO A 51 -8.94 0.32 -14.37
CA PRO A 51 -10.32 0.63 -13.99
C PRO A 51 -11.00 -0.39 -13.07
N ASP A 52 -10.61 -1.66 -13.17
CA ASP A 52 -11.15 -2.71 -12.30
C ASP A 52 -10.53 -2.67 -10.90
N ASP A 53 -9.29 -2.20 -10.77
CA ASP A 53 -8.63 -2.02 -9.48
C ASP A 53 -9.28 -0.88 -8.69
N LEU A 54 -9.74 0.17 -9.39
CA LEU A 54 -10.50 1.29 -8.83
C LEU A 54 -11.90 0.91 -8.30
N LYS A 55 -12.33 -0.34 -8.45
CA LYS A 55 -13.55 -0.85 -7.82
C LYS A 55 -13.30 -1.36 -6.39
N GLY A 56 -12.11 -1.12 -5.83
CA GLY A 56 -11.70 -1.58 -4.51
C GLY A 56 -11.07 -2.97 -4.53
N LYS A 57 -10.55 -3.42 -5.68
CA LYS A 57 -9.82 -4.68 -5.74
C LYS A 57 -8.42 -4.49 -5.12
N PRO A 58 -7.96 -5.41 -4.27
CA PRO A 58 -6.61 -5.35 -3.73
C PRO A 58 -5.57 -5.60 -4.82
N VAL A 59 -4.58 -4.70 -4.92
CA VAL A 59 -3.42 -4.82 -5.80
C VAL A 59 -2.25 -5.38 -4.99
N THR A 60 -1.67 -6.48 -5.46
CA THR A 60 -0.53 -7.13 -4.81
C THR A 60 0.74 -6.29 -4.94
N LEU A 61 1.37 -6.03 -3.80
CA LEU A 61 2.64 -5.32 -3.70
C LEU A 61 3.79 -6.32 -3.52
N LYS A 62 5.00 -5.93 -3.91
CA LYS A 62 6.19 -6.76 -3.70
C LYS A 62 6.57 -6.79 -2.22
N TYR A 63 6.08 -7.77 -1.48
CA TYR A 63 6.35 -7.94 -0.05
C TYR A 63 7.82 -7.75 0.35
N VAL A 64 8.76 -8.25 -0.47
CA VAL A 64 10.21 -8.12 -0.24
C VAL A 64 10.70 -6.66 -0.15
N LYS A 65 9.96 -5.70 -0.70
CA LYS A 65 10.25 -4.26 -0.62
C LYS A 65 9.58 -3.58 0.58
N PHE A 66 8.67 -4.27 1.27
CA PHE A 66 7.81 -3.75 2.33
C PHE A 66 7.87 -4.60 3.62
N GLN A 67 8.97 -5.32 3.87
CA GLN A 67 9.11 -6.18 5.05
C GLN A 67 9.15 -5.39 6.38
N ASN A 68 9.70 -4.17 6.39
CA ASN A 68 9.81 -3.34 7.59
C ASN A 68 9.54 -1.88 7.22
N VAL A 69 8.26 -1.48 7.16
CA VAL A 69 7.84 -0.14 6.76
C VAL A 69 7.54 0.69 8.01
N ARG A 70 8.35 1.72 8.24
CA ARG A 70 8.13 2.75 9.28
C ARG A 70 7.44 3.98 8.72
N SER A 71 7.79 4.36 7.50
CA SER A 71 7.14 5.43 6.75
C SER A 71 6.81 4.98 5.34
N LEU A 72 5.66 5.39 4.82
CA LEU A 72 5.23 5.10 3.46
C LEU A 72 4.74 6.40 2.81
N THR A 73 5.40 6.81 1.74
CA THR A 73 4.92 7.89 0.88
C THR A 73 4.24 7.30 -0.35
N ILE A 74 3.02 7.77 -0.62
CA ILE A 74 2.24 7.40 -1.80
C ILE A 74 2.24 8.62 -2.73
N PHE A 75 2.82 8.45 -3.91
CA PHE A 75 2.88 9.48 -4.93
C PHE A 75 1.98 9.12 -6.10
N ILE A 76 1.06 10.02 -6.45
CA ILE A 76 0.15 9.84 -7.58
C ILE A 76 0.71 10.67 -8.73
N GLU A 77 1.14 9.99 -9.80
CA GLU A 77 1.75 10.64 -10.96
C GLU A 77 0.70 11.11 -11.96
N ASP A 78 -0.30 10.27 -12.24
CA ASP A 78 -1.38 10.59 -13.17
C ASP A 78 -2.72 9.93 -12.77
N ASN A 79 -3.80 10.38 -13.41
CA ASN A 79 -5.11 9.76 -13.35
C ASN A 79 -5.53 9.22 -14.72
N HIS A 80 -6.55 8.38 -14.71
CA HIS A 80 -7.08 7.74 -15.91
C HIS A 80 -7.73 8.71 -16.92
N GLY A 81 -8.19 9.89 -16.49
CA GLY A 81 -8.82 10.88 -17.37
C GLY A 81 -7.85 11.88 -17.99
N GLY A 82 -6.57 11.84 -17.61
CA GLY A 82 -5.57 12.82 -18.07
C GLY A 82 -5.86 14.26 -17.64
N GLY A 83 -6.72 14.46 -16.65
CA GLY A 83 -7.06 15.78 -16.12
C GLY A 83 -6.14 16.19 -14.98
N ASP A 84 -6.22 17.45 -14.57
CA ASP A 84 -5.33 18.00 -13.53
C ASP A 84 -5.69 17.54 -12.11
N ILE A 85 -6.90 17.00 -11.90
CA ILE A 85 -7.45 16.67 -10.58
C ILE A 85 -7.63 15.16 -10.45
N SER A 86 -6.89 14.58 -9.51
CA SER A 86 -7.08 13.21 -9.05
C SER A 86 -7.85 13.19 -7.73
N LYS A 87 -8.94 12.43 -7.66
CA LYS A 87 -9.71 12.24 -6.42
C LYS A 87 -9.39 10.87 -5.83
N VAL A 88 -9.26 10.82 -4.51
CA VAL A 88 -9.06 9.58 -3.77
C VAL A 88 -10.06 9.53 -2.63
N GLN A 89 -11.04 8.63 -2.71
CA GLN A 89 -12.02 8.45 -1.64
C GLN A 89 -11.50 7.57 -0.51
N LYS A 90 -10.84 6.46 -0.85
CA LYS A 90 -10.45 5.45 0.14
C LYS A 90 -9.12 4.81 -0.23
N ILE A 91 -8.24 4.69 0.75
CA ILE A 91 -6.98 3.96 0.67
C ILE A 91 -7.03 2.88 1.74
N LEU A 92 -6.82 1.62 1.37
CA LEU A 92 -6.61 0.53 2.32
C LEU A 92 -5.25 -0.09 2.07
N LEU A 93 -4.48 -0.23 3.14
CA LEU A 93 -3.24 -0.98 3.17
C LEU A 93 -3.50 -2.26 3.96
N HIS A 94 -3.41 -3.39 3.27
CA HIS A 94 -3.54 -4.71 3.87
C HIS A 94 -2.14 -5.23 4.09
N GLY A 95 -1.79 -5.51 5.34
CA GLY A 95 -0.51 -6.07 5.71
C GLY A 95 -0.61 -6.79 7.03
N THR A 96 0.39 -7.61 7.31
CA THR A 96 0.60 -8.21 8.63
C THR A 96 1.64 -7.39 9.38
N THR A 97 1.41 -7.11 10.65
CA THR A 97 2.46 -6.58 11.51
C THR A 97 3.62 -7.58 11.55
N VAL A 98 4.86 -7.08 11.54
CA VAL A 98 6.00 -7.92 11.91
C VAL A 98 5.74 -8.34 13.35
N ASP A 99 5.64 -9.65 13.62
CA ASP A 99 5.45 -10.18 14.96
C ASP A 99 6.63 -9.76 15.86
N THR A 100 6.58 -8.57 16.43
CA THR A 100 7.23 -8.34 17.71
C THR A 100 6.41 -9.15 18.69
N THR A 101 6.97 -10.26 19.16
CA THR A 101 6.43 -11.09 20.25
C THR A 101 5.73 -10.19 21.27
N ASN A 102 4.40 -10.16 21.24
CA ASN A 102 3.64 -9.42 22.22
C ASN A 102 3.74 -10.21 23.53
N MET A 103 4.74 -9.90 24.36
CA MET A 103 4.92 -10.51 25.69
C MET A 103 3.77 -10.19 26.67
N LYS A 104 2.67 -9.57 26.21
CA LYS A 104 1.43 -9.42 26.98
C LYS A 104 0.45 -10.58 26.81
N ASP A 105 0.71 -11.53 25.90
CA ASP A 105 -0.13 -12.72 25.68
C ASP A 105 0.47 -14.02 26.27
N LEU A 106 1.34 -13.93 27.29
CA LEU A 106 1.57 -15.08 28.18
C LEU A 106 0.47 -15.12 29.26
N LYS A 107 -0.66 -15.74 28.94
CA LYS A 107 -1.53 -16.28 29.99
C LYS A 107 -0.85 -17.54 30.53
N LYS A 108 -0.36 -17.45 31.76
CA LYS A 108 0.09 -18.56 32.57
C LYS A 108 -1.07 -19.56 32.64
N ILE A 109 -0.92 -20.73 32.02
CA ILE A 109 -1.76 -21.89 32.30
C ILE A 109 -1.45 -22.29 33.75
N GLU A 110 -2.36 -21.98 34.67
CA GLU A 110 -2.39 -22.62 35.98
C GLU A 110 -3.23 -23.88 35.81
N ASP A 111 -2.55 -25.03 35.76
CA ASP A 111 -3.15 -26.35 35.96
C ASP A 111 -3.76 -26.38 37.37
N HIS A 112 -5.08 -26.59 37.46
CA HIS A 112 -5.67 -27.27 38.62
C HIS A 112 -7.03 -27.90 38.33
#